data_AF-A0AAD5Y0S6-F1
#
_entry.id   AF-A0AAD5Y0S6-F1
#
_cell.length_a   1.000
_cell.length_b   1.000
_cell.length_c   1.000
_cell.angle_alpha   90.00
_cell.angle_beta   90.00
_cell.angle_gamma   90.00
#
_symmetry.space_group_name_H-M   'P 1'
#
loop_
_entity.id
_entity.type
_entity.pdbx_description
1 polymer ?
#
loop_
_entity_poly.entity_id
_entity_poly.type
_entity_poly.pdbx_seq_one_letter_code
_entity_poly.pdbx_strand_id
1 'polypeptide(L)'
;MKRNIWGWGYGNKLVESDFSSTLNLLKEILPPPKFRFKEPTEQEILCTIRNSRFKDLPKNLQHIFTNDKLERAARTFGKSFRDIVRGLSLEFDNPPDYICFPENQNQILEILQWASSTETVVIPFGGGSSVSGGVEPLITSKRVVTMDLTKNFNKVISINEKDMTATIQAGIFGPALSLQLSKQGFTFRHFPQSFEFSTLGGWVVTKSGGHFATNQTHIDRFVVGMKIVTPRGIVSTNLYPSTGAGPNPDSVFFGSEGILGIVTEVTLRIHHPPKYKNSIVVNFNSFEEGIDAVREIAQTNLFPSQCRLVDPLESMSMGLKPETTLLLGFESDSIKGDSVVNELFIAGSSICDKFGGKPQLNKRMEESATDSEIWKKNFIALPYLPHVYSNGPASYYTVTTLASSKDKMLEEWDNLKSKVSEVLLNNDATITHHHSVGKDHKAVFLKEKDKVWIDTLTNLKKFYDNKGILNPGTLIDNLQPSNISKNFGTDFFLAKI
;
A
#
# COMPACT_ATOMS: atom_id res chain seq x y z
N MET A 1 -8.11 -4.77 20.56
CA MET A 1 -9.19 -3.84 20.16
C MET A 1 -9.69 -4.24 18.78
N LYS A 2 -10.98 -4.02 18.47
CA LYS A 2 -11.56 -4.37 17.17
C LYS A 2 -11.20 -3.33 16.11
N ARG A 3 -10.91 -3.75 14.88
CA ARG A 3 -10.60 -2.82 13.77
C ARG A 3 -11.86 -2.07 13.31
N ASN A 4 -11.69 -0.82 12.87
CA ASN A 4 -12.78 -0.08 12.24
C ASN A 4 -13.16 -0.73 10.88
N ILE A 5 -14.46 -0.90 10.65
CA ILE A 5 -15.01 -1.57 9.45
C ILE A 5 -14.71 -0.75 8.19
N TRP A 6 -14.96 0.56 8.22
CA TRP A 6 -14.83 1.46 7.07
C TRP A 6 -13.62 2.39 7.19
N GLY A 7 -13.32 2.88 8.40
CA GLY A 7 -12.20 3.79 8.68
C GLY A 7 -10.86 3.11 8.96
N TRP A 8 -9.87 3.91 9.38
CA TRP A 8 -8.52 3.47 9.75
C TRP A 8 -8.42 3.15 11.25
N GLY A 9 -7.50 2.26 11.63
CA GLY A 9 -7.17 1.97 13.03
C GLY A 9 -8.16 1.05 13.77
N TYR A 10 -8.09 1.09 15.10
CA TYR A 10 -8.96 0.33 16.00
C TYR A 10 -10.07 1.18 16.62
N GLY A 11 -11.26 0.61 16.73
CA GLY A 11 -12.44 1.25 17.32
C GLY A 11 -12.86 2.53 16.58
N ASN A 12 -13.72 3.32 17.25
CA ASN A 12 -14.22 4.61 16.75
C ASN A 12 -13.51 5.79 17.46
N LYS A 13 -12.24 5.64 17.83
CA LYS A 13 -11.51 6.68 18.58
C LYS A 13 -10.44 7.29 17.69
N LEU A 14 -10.85 8.17 16.78
CA LEU A 14 -9.96 9.25 16.38
C LEU A 14 -9.81 10.17 17.59
N VAL A 15 -8.59 10.28 18.11
CA VAL A 15 -8.31 11.20 19.22
C VAL A 15 -7.93 12.54 18.60
N GLU A 16 -8.79 13.56 18.73
CA GLU A 16 -8.58 14.87 18.08
C GLU A 16 -7.21 15.49 18.41
N SER A 17 -6.69 15.24 19.62
CA SER A 17 -5.37 15.71 20.04
C SER A 17 -4.24 15.20 19.15
N ASP A 18 -4.37 13.99 18.59
CA ASP A 18 -3.36 13.40 17.70
C ASP A 18 -3.24 14.15 16.36
N PHE A 19 -4.24 14.95 15.99
CA PHE A 19 -4.29 15.70 14.72
C PHE A 19 -4.40 17.21 14.93
N SER A 20 -4.13 17.70 16.13
CA SER A 20 -4.35 19.10 16.51
C SER A 20 -3.60 20.09 15.61
N SER A 21 -2.32 19.84 15.29
CA SER A 21 -1.54 20.69 14.37
C SER A 21 -2.16 20.74 12.97
N THR A 22 -2.51 19.58 12.40
CA THR A 22 -3.17 19.50 11.09
C THR A 22 -4.52 20.21 11.10
N LEU A 23 -5.33 20.01 12.14
CA LEU A 23 -6.64 20.65 12.27
C LEU A 23 -6.54 22.17 12.42
N ASN A 24 -5.53 22.66 13.14
CA ASN A 24 -5.28 24.10 13.27
C ASN A 24 -4.89 24.71 11.93
N LEU A 25 -3.95 24.10 11.21
CA LEU A 25 -3.58 24.54 9.86
C LEU A 25 -4.80 24.56 8.93
N LEU A 26 -5.62 23.50 8.93
CA LEU A 26 -6.81 23.43 8.08
C LEU A 26 -7.84 24.51 8.43
N LYS A 27 -8.02 24.87 9.72
CA LYS A 27 -8.91 25.96 10.14
C LYS A 27 -8.42 27.34 9.70
N GLU A 28 -7.10 27.51 9.53
CA GLU A 28 -6.53 28.76 9.02
C GLU A 28 -6.70 28.90 7.51
N ILE A 29 -6.54 27.81 6.75
CA ILE A 29 -6.51 27.86 5.27
C ILE A 29 -7.85 27.52 4.61
N LEU A 30 -8.80 26.92 5.32
CA LEU A 30 -10.13 26.56 4.81
C LEU A 30 -11.25 27.20 5.64
N PRO A 31 -12.39 27.58 5.01
CA PRO A 31 -13.57 28.00 5.76
C PRO A 31 -14.16 26.84 6.57
N PRO A 32 -15.09 27.09 7.51
CA PRO A 32 -15.77 26.02 8.23
C PRO A 32 -16.51 25.06 7.28
N PRO A 33 -16.54 23.73 7.57
CA PRO A 33 -17.25 22.77 6.73
C PRO A 33 -18.76 23.01 6.78
N LYS A 34 -19.42 22.89 5.62
CA LYS A 34 -20.88 23.10 5.48
C LYS A 34 -21.74 22.01 6.13
N PHE A 35 -21.16 20.84 6.38
CA PHE A 35 -21.84 19.69 6.96
C PHE A 35 -20.83 18.81 7.72
N ARG A 36 -21.35 17.86 8.50
CA ARG A 36 -20.56 16.83 9.19
C ARG A 36 -21.21 15.47 8.97
N PHE A 37 -20.40 14.44 8.81
CA PHE A 37 -20.91 13.07 8.85
C PHE A 37 -21.24 12.68 10.29
N LYS A 38 -22.33 11.93 10.45
CA LYS A 38 -22.56 11.13 11.65
C LYS A 38 -21.82 9.81 11.45
N GLU A 39 -20.95 9.43 12.37
CA GLU A 39 -20.33 8.11 12.32
C GLU A 39 -21.41 7.03 12.49
N PRO A 40 -21.51 6.08 11.54
CA PRO A 40 -22.46 5.00 11.65
C PRO A 40 -22.05 4.02 12.75
N THR A 41 -23.04 3.56 13.50
CA THR A 41 -22.88 2.45 14.43
C THR A 41 -22.66 1.15 13.67
N GLU A 42 -22.04 0.17 14.34
CA GLU A 42 -21.89 -1.17 13.77
C GLU A 42 -23.24 -1.78 13.38
N GLN A 43 -24.29 -1.60 14.20
CA GLN A 43 -25.61 -2.13 13.90
C GLN A 43 -26.22 -1.51 12.64
N GLU A 44 -26.09 -0.19 12.45
CA GLU A 44 -26.54 0.50 11.23
C GLU A 44 -25.84 -0.09 9.99
N ILE A 45 -24.53 -0.38 10.07
CA ILE A 45 -23.78 -1.04 8.99
C ILE A 45 -24.29 -2.46 8.74
N LEU A 46 -24.44 -3.29 9.78
CA LEU A 46 -24.89 -4.67 9.62
C LEU A 46 -26.31 -4.78 9.04
N CYS A 47 -27.15 -3.76 9.24
CA CYS A 47 -28.45 -3.66 8.60
C CYS A 47 -28.37 -3.46 7.08
N THR A 48 -27.31 -2.86 6.55
CA THR A 48 -27.14 -2.68 5.09
C THR A 48 -26.54 -3.90 4.40
N ILE A 49 -25.85 -4.77 5.15
CA ILE A 49 -25.29 -6.01 4.59
C ILE A 49 -26.42 -6.99 4.26
N ARG A 50 -26.65 -7.19 2.96
CA ARG A 50 -27.60 -8.18 2.41
C ARG A 50 -27.24 -9.62 2.81
N ASN A 51 -28.19 -10.54 2.72
CA ASN A 51 -27.91 -11.99 2.86
C ASN A 51 -27.07 -12.51 1.68
N SER A 52 -26.33 -13.61 1.89
CA SER A 52 -25.61 -14.32 0.83
C SER A 52 -26.59 -14.83 -0.23
N ARG A 53 -26.23 -14.68 -1.51
CA ARG A 53 -27.12 -14.95 -2.65
C ARG A 53 -27.16 -16.41 -3.08
N PHE A 54 -26.25 -17.25 -2.58
CA PHE A 54 -26.13 -18.65 -2.98
C PHE A 54 -25.73 -19.53 -1.79
N LYS A 55 -25.82 -20.87 -1.93
CA LYS A 55 -25.58 -21.86 -0.85
C LYS A 55 -24.74 -23.08 -1.27
N ASP A 56 -24.47 -23.22 -2.56
CA ASP A 56 -23.74 -24.33 -3.20
C ASP A 56 -22.21 -24.22 -3.02
N LEU A 57 -21.77 -24.13 -1.77
CA LEU A 57 -20.35 -24.12 -1.40
C LEU A 57 -19.69 -25.50 -1.62
N PRO A 58 -18.36 -25.57 -1.84
CA PRO A 58 -17.65 -26.84 -1.98
C PRO A 58 -17.86 -27.70 -0.71
N LYS A 59 -18.46 -28.89 -0.86
CA LYS A 59 -18.94 -29.72 0.28
C LYS A 59 -17.88 -29.96 1.35
N ASN A 60 -16.64 -30.25 0.94
CA ASN A 60 -15.55 -30.58 1.86
C ASN A 60 -14.90 -29.35 2.51
N LEU A 61 -15.19 -28.15 2.01
CA LEU A 61 -14.57 -26.90 2.46
C LEU A 61 -15.55 -25.97 3.16
N GLN A 62 -16.82 -26.34 3.34
CA GLN A 62 -17.83 -25.43 3.93
C GLN A 62 -17.43 -24.87 5.30
N HIS A 63 -16.67 -25.64 6.10
CA HIS A 63 -16.21 -25.27 7.44
C HIS A 63 -15.25 -24.06 7.46
N ILE A 64 -14.57 -23.75 6.36
CA ILE A 64 -13.69 -22.58 6.24
C ILE A 64 -14.40 -21.34 5.66
N PHE A 65 -15.69 -21.44 5.31
CA PHE A 65 -16.49 -20.31 4.82
C PHE A 65 -17.38 -19.76 5.95
N THR A 66 -17.57 -18.44 5.95
CA THR A 66 -18.53 -17.75 6.80
C THR A 66 -19.35 -16.76 5.98
N ASN A 67 -20.64 -16.64 6.32
CA ASN A 67 -21.52 -15.59 5.82
C ASN A 67 -21.85 -14.53 6.89
N ASP A 68 -21.08 -14.51 7.98
CA ASP A 68 -21.24 -13.51 9.04
C ASP A 68 -21.20 -12.09 8.46
N LYS A 69 -22.18 -11.27 8.85
CA LYS A 69 -22.35 -9.94 8.28
C LYS A 69 -21.20 -9.00 8.64
N LEU A 70 -20.63 -9.14 9.83
CA LEU A 70 -19.53 -8.31 10.27
C LEU A 70 -18.24 -8.65 9.51
N GLU A 71 -17.93 -9.94 9.35
CA GLU A 71 -16.79 -10.41 8.54
C GLU A 71 -16.89 -9.93 7.09
N ARG A 72 -18.11 -9.92 6.53
CA ARG A 72 -18.40 -9.43 5.16
C ARG A 72 -18.28 -7.91 5.06
N ALA A 73 -18.82 -7.15 6.01
CA ALA A 73 -18.69 -5.70 6.04
C ALA A 73 -17.21 -5.28 6.11
N ALA A 74 -16.43 -5.90 7.00
CA ALA A 74 -15.00 -5.59 7.21
C ALA A 74 -14.10 -5.92 6.01
N ARG A 75 -14.62 -6.65 5.02
CA ARG A 75 -13.92 -7.08 3.80
C ARG A 75 -14.59 -6.61 2.51
N THR A 76 -15.46 -5.62 2.61
CA THR A 76 -16.08 -4.99 1.45
C THR A 76 -15.18 -3.91 0.86
N PHE A 77 -14.56 -3.09 1.71
CA PHE A 77 -13.84 -1.88 1.30
C PHE A 77 -12.35 -1.91 1.64
N GLY A 78 -11.61 -1.08 0.91
CA GLY A 78 -10.26 -0.66 1.28
C GLY A 78 -10.30 0.49 2.29
N LYS A 79 -9.38 1.44 2.10
CA LYS A 79 -9.17 2.65 2.92
C LYS A 79 -8.95 3.90 2.06
N SER A 80 -9.42 3.89 0.81
CA SER A 80 -9.44 5.10 -0.02
C SER A 80 -10.43 6.13 0.54
N PHE A 81 -10.33 7.37 0.08
CA PHE A 81 -11.33 8.39 0.41
C PHE A 81 -12.76 7.94 0.03
N ARG A 82 -12.92 7.35 -1.16
CA ARG A 82 -14.21 6.82 -1.66
C ARG A 82 -14.77 5.74 -0.74
N ASP A 83 -13.94 4.81 -0.30
CA ASP A 83 -14.30 3.75 0.65
C ASP A 83 -14.85 4.33 1.96
N ILE A 84 -14.14 5.32 2.52
CA ILE A 84 -14.50 5.96 3.79
C ILE A 84 -15.83 6.71 3.66
N VAL A 85 -16.01 7.50 2.60
CA VAL A 85 -17.24 8.28 2.36
C VAL A 85 -18.45 7.36 2.21
N ARG A 86 -18.32 6.26 1.44
CA ARG A 86 -19.39 5.28 1.27
C ARG A 86 -19.69 4.51 2.54
N GLY A 87 -18.67 4.14 3.30
CA GLY A 87 -18.84 3.56 4.63
C GLY A 87 -19.61 4.47 5.59
N LEU A 88 -19.26 5.76 5.64
CA LEU A 88 -19.97 6.79 6.41
C LEU A 88 -21.41 7.02 5.93
N SER A 89 -21.67 6.87 4.64
CA SER A 89 -23.01 6.97 4.04
C SER A 89 -23.80 5.65 4.08
N LEU A 90 -23.25 4.58 4.66
CA LEU A 90 -23.86 3.24 4.71
C LEU A 90 -24.10 2.60 3.32
N GLU A 91 -23.33 2.99 2.32
CA GLU A 91 -23.46 2.56 0.91
C GLU A 91 -22.63 1.30 0.61
N PHE A 92 -23.06 0.15 1.12
CA PHE A 92 -22.45 -1.16 0.84
C PHE A 92 -23.14 -1.83 -0.36
N ASP A 93 -22.83 -1.38 -1.57
CA ASP A 93 -23.58 -1.77 -2.78
C ASP A 93 -23.45 -3.27 -3.12
N ASN A 94 -22.24 -3.82 -3.01
CA ASN A 94 -22.00 -5.24 -3.28
C ASN A 94 -20.99 -5.89 -2.32
N PRO A 95 -21.35 -6.05 -1.03
CA PRO A 95 -20.52 -6.79 -0.09
C PRO A 95 -20.34 -8.24 -0.59
N PRO A 96 -19.24 -8.93 -0.24
CA PRO A 96 -19.05 -10.32 -0.61
C PRO A 96 -20.20 -11.20 -0.09
N ASP A 97 -20.49 -12.33 -0.74
CA ASP A 97 -21.48 -13.29 -0.23
C ASP A 97 -20.92 -14.14 0.91
N TYR A 98 -19.64 -14.52 0.81
CA TYR A 98 -18.92 -15.27 1.84
C TYR A 98 -17.48 -14.77 2.00
N ILE A 99 -16.94 -14.99 3.18
CA ILE A 99 -15.49 -14.92 3.44
C ILE A 99 -14.98 -16.35 3.63
N CYS A 100 -13.83 -16.69 3.05
CA CYS A 100 -13.17 -17.97 3.33
C CYS A 100 -11.77 -17.77 3.92
N PHE A 101 -11.40 -18.69 4.81
CA PHE A 101 -10.12 -18.71 5.52
C PHE A 101 -9.39 -20.04 5.23
N PRO A 102 -8.78 -20.19 4.03
CA PRO A 102 -8.07 -21.41 3.69
C PRO A 102 -6.92 -21.67 4.68
N GLU A 103 -6.63 -22.94 4.92
CA GLU A 103 -5.61 -23.41 5.87
C GLU A 103 -4.33 -23.86 5.18
N ASN A 104 -4.40 -24.13 3.87
CA ASN A 104 -3.27 -24.56 3.05
C ASN A 104 -3.50 -24.25 1.56
N GLN A 105 -2.43 -24.40 0.76
CA GLN A 105 -2.45 -24.08 -0.67
C GLN A 105 -3.40 -24.96 -1.50
N ASN A 106 -3.61 -26.23 -1.09
CA ASN A 106 -4.52 -27.13 -1.80
C ASN A 106 -5.97 -26.68 -1.66
N GLN A 107 -6.38 -26.24 -0.46
CA GLN A 107 -7.71 -25.66 -0.26
C GLN A 107 -7.90 -24.38 -1.10
N ILE A 108 -6.87 -23.54 -1.24
CA ILE A 108 -6.94 -22.37 -2.14
C ILE A 108 -7.20 -22.83 -3.58
N LEU A 109 -6.44 -23.81 -4.07
CA LEU A 109 -6.59 -24.34 -5.42
C LEU A 109 -8.00 -24.92 -5.64
N GLU A 110 -8.51 -25.73 -4.72
CA GLU A 110 -9.87 -26.29 -4.78
C GLU A 110 -10.96 -25.20 -4.80
N ILE A 111 -10.80 -24.13 -4.00
CA ILE A 111 -11.71 -22.99 -4.02
C ILE A 111 -11.65 -22.27 -5.37
N LEU A 112 -10.47 -22.05 -5.93
CA LEU A 112 -10.33 -21.39 -7.25
C LEU A 112 -10.92 -22.24 -8.39
N GLN A 113 -10.77 -23.57 -8.32
CA GLN A 113 -11.36 -24.48 -9.30
C GLN A 113 -12.89 -24.49 -9.21
N TRP A 114 -13.46 -24.57 -8.00
CA TRP A 114 -14.90 -24.43 -7.78
C TRP A 114 -15.42 -23.05 -8.21
N ALA A 115 -14.67 -21.99 -7.90
CA ALA A 115 -15.03 -20.65 -8.30
C ALA A 115 -15.04 -20.52 -9.83
N SER A 116 -14.09 -21.15 -10.52
CA SER A 116 -14.03 -21.18 -11.97
C SER A 116 -15.20 -21.96 -12.59
N SER A 117 -15.66 -23.05 -11.97
CA SER A 117 -16.80 -23.83 -12.49
C SER A 117 -18.16 -23.20 -12.22
N THR A 118 -18.25 -22.35 -11.17
CA THR A 118 -19.49 -21.67 -10.76
C THR A 118 -19.51 -20.18 -11.12
N GLU A 119 -18.47 -19.69 -11.81
CA GLU A 119 -18.26 -18.28 -12.14
C GLU A 119 -18.34 -17.36 -10.90
N THR A 120 -17.89 -17.88 -9.76
CA THR A 120 -17.81 -17.14 -8.50
C THR A 120 -16.57 -16.25 -8.51
N VAL A 121 -16.76 -14.94 -8.33
CA VAL A 121 -15.66 -14.00 -8.19
C VAL A 121 -14.93 -14.25 -6.88
N VAL A 122 -13.60 -14.31 -6.93
CA VAL A 122 -12.73 -14.43 -5.77
C VAL A 122 -11.92 -13.15 -5.63
N ILE A 123 -12.07 -12.48 -4.48
CA ILE A 123 -11.27 -11.31 -4.12
C ILE A 123 -10.20 -11.73 -3.11
N PRO A 124 -8.91 -11.74 -3.47
CA PRO A 124 -7.84 -11.96 -2.49
C PRO A 124 -7.79 -10.82 -1.47
N PHE A 125 -7.63 -11.17 -0.20
CA PHE A 125 -7.64 -10.20 0.89
C PHE A 125 -6.54 -10.49 1.90
N GLY A 126 -5.84 -9.44 2.30
CA GLY A 126 -4.87 -9.44 3.38
C GLY A 126 -5.28 -8.44 4.43
N GLY A 127 -4.53 -7.35 4.53
CA GLY A 127 -4.82 -6.28 5.48
C GLY A 127 -5.94 -5.32 5.06
N GLY A 128 -6.54 -5.41 3.87
CA GLY A 128 -7.61 -4.49 3.46
C GLY A 128 -7.24 -3.01 3.49
N SER A 129 -5.94 -2.68 3.37
CA SER A 129 -5.43 -1.30 3.43
C SER A 129 -5.30 -0.64 2.05
N SER A 130 -5.88 -1.24 1.01
CA SER A 130 -5.85 -0.72 -0.37
C SER A 130 -6.48 0.67 -0.41
N VAL A 131 -5.86 1.61 -1.14
CA VAL A 131 -6.37 2.98 -1.34
C VAL A 131 -6.76 3.26 -2.81
N SER A 132 -6.96 2.21 -3.60
CA SER A 132 -7.17 2.24 -5.05
C SER A 132 -8.35 1.39 -5.53
N GLY A 133 -9.27 1.00 -4.64
CA GLY A 133 -10.38 0.09 -4.98
C GLY A 133 -9.94 -1.37 -5.25
N GLY A 134 -8.74 -1.75 -4.80
CA GLY A 134 -8.14 -3.06 -5.08
C GLY A 134 -8.87 -4.27 -4.48
N VAL A 135 -9.71 -4.08 -3.45
CA VAL A 135 -10.43 -5.17 -2.75
C VAL A 135 -11.95 -5.08 -2.86
N GLU A 136 -12.50 -4.04 -3.51
CA GLU A 136 -13.94 -3.91 -3.64
C GLU A 136 -14.46 -4.84 -4.75
N PRO A 137 -15.50 -5.66 -4.50
CA PRO A 137 -16.16 -6.42 -5.56
C PRO A 137 -16.90 -5.50 -6.54
N LEU A 138 -16.78 -5.76 -7.85
CA LEU A 138 -17.61 -5.07 -8.85
C LEU A 138 -19.09 -5.28 -8.54
N ILE A 139 -19.91 -4.23 -8.65
CA ILE A 139 -21.36 -4.29 -8.42
C ILE A 139 -22.09 -5.28 -9.34
N THR A 140 -21.53 -5.55 -10.52
CA THR A 140 -22.05 -6.53 -11.48
C THR A 140 -21.77 -7.99 -11.08
N SER A 141 -20.91 -8.23 -10.08
CA SER A 141 -20.54 -9.57 -9.63
C SER A 141 -21.70 -10.25 -8.87
N LYS A 142 -22.23 -11.32 -9.46
CA LYS A 142 -23.41 -12.07 -8.96
C LYS A 142 -23.12 -13.04 -7.82
N ARG A 143 -21.89 -13.55 -7.75
CA ARG A 143 -21.40 -14.48 -6.73
C ARG A 143 -20.01 -14.02 -6.33
N VAL A 144 -19.80 -13.70 -5.05
CA VAL A 144 -18.54 -13.14 -4.57
C VAL A 144 -18.08 -13.85 -3.31
N VAL A 145 -16.85 -14.33 -3.32
CA VAL A 145 -16.13 -14.82 -2.15
C VAL A 145 -14.89 -13.97 -1.96
N THR A 146 -14.70 -13.43 -0.76
CA THR A 146 -13.41 -12.82 -0.39
C THR A 146 -12.56 -13.86 0.33
N MET A 147 -11.34 -14.08 -0.15
CA MET A 147 -10.41 -15.06 0.42
C MET A 147 -9.39 -14.35 1.30
N ASP A 148 -9.46 -14.61 2.60
CA ASP A 148 -8.60 -13.98 3.61
C ASP A 148 -7.49 -14.93 4.07
N LEU A 149 -6.24 -14.50 3.87
CA LEU A 149 -5.06 -15.27 4.27
C LEU A 149 -4.56 -14.99 5.69
N THR A 150 -5.03 -13.93 6.33
CA THR A 150 -4.47 -13.38 7.58
C THR A 150 -4.61 -14.31 8.78
N LYS A 151 -5.60 -15.22 8.75
CA LYS A 151 -5.86 -16.16 9.85
C LYS A 151 -4.84 -17.29 9.90
N ASN A 152 -4.50 -17.88 8.75
CA ASN A 152 -3.78 -19.16 8.69
C ASN A 152 -2.42 -19.08 7.96
N PHE A 153 -2.14 -18.01 7.21
CA PHE A 153 -0.88 -17.81 6.50
C PHE A 153 -0.05 -16.70 7.15
N ASN A 154 0.24 -16.78 8.45
CA ASN A 154 0.81 -15.67 9.23
C ASN A 154 2.10 -16.02 10.00
N LYS A 155 2.87 -17.00 9.51
CA LYS A 155 4.09 -17.48 10.17
C LYS A 155 5.35 -17.22 9.35
N VAL A 156 6.45 -16.92 10.04
CA VAL A 156 7.81 -17.14 9.54
C VAL A 156 8.07 -18.66 9.60
N ILE A 157 8.25 -19.28 8.43
CA ILE A 157 8.37 -20.73 8.28
C ILE A 157 9.80 -21.20 8.53
N SER A 158 10.77 -20.50 7.96
CA SER A 158 12.19 -20.85 8.09
C SER A 158 13.06 -19.62 7.92
N ILE A 159 14.22 -19.63 8.57
CA ILE A 159 15.28 -18.63 8.42
C ILE A 159 16.55 -19.35 7.98
N ASN A 160 17.24 -18.78 6.99
CA ASN A 160 18.56 -19.18 6.57
C ASN A 160 19.52 -18.03 6.90
N GLU A 161 20.23 -18.17 8.01
CA GLU A 161 21.16 -17.14 8.51
C GLU A 161 22.37 -16.97 7.61
N LYS A 162 22.81 -18.05 6.94
CA LYS A 162 23.96 -17.99 6.04
C LYS A 162 23.67 -17.14 4.81
N ASP A 163 22.49 -17.32 4.23
CA ASP A 163 22.07 -16.59 3.03
C ASP A 163 21.30 -15.31 3.36
N MET A 164 21.08 -15.03 4.65
CA MET A 164 20.28 -13.92 5.15
C MET A 164 18.90 -13.84 4.50
N THR A 165 18.17 -14.97 4.51
CA THR A 165 16.80 -15.05 3.97
C THR A 165 15.82 -15.67 4.96
N ALA A 166 14.54 -15.33 4.81
CA ALA A 166 13.43 -15.94 5.55
C ALA A 166 12.26 -16.29 4.63
N THR A 167 11.73 -17.50 4.75
CA THR A 167 10.49 -17.92 4.07
C THR A 167 9.31 -17.65 5.00
N ILE A 168 8.34 -16.88 4.51
CA ILE A 168 7.29 -16.27 5.32
C ILE A 168 5.95 -16.44 4.61
N GLN A 169 4.90 -16.77 5.36
CA GLN A 169 3.55 -16.86 4.82
C GLN A 169 2.94 -15.46 4.58
N ALA A 170 2.23 -15.32 3.47
CA ALA A 170 1.86 -14.04 2.88
C ALA A 170 0.74 -13.27 3.62
N GLY A 171 -0.03 -13.94 4.48
CA GLY A 171 -1.05 -13.32 5.33
C GLY A 171 -0.52 -12.63 6.58
N ILE A 172 0.79 -12.69 6.86
CA ILE A 172 1.38 -12.08 8.05
C ILE A 172 1.29 -10.54 7.98
N PHE A 173 0.84 -9.92 9.08
CA PHE A 173 0.88 -8.46 9.24
C PHE A 173 2.30 -7.98 9.59
N GLY A 174 2.61 -6.73 9.26
CA GLY A 174 3.91 -6.12 9.54
C GLY A 174 4.40 -6.30 10.99
N PRO A 175 3.62 -5.90 12.02
CA PRO A 175 4.03 -6.05 13.42
C PRO A 175 4.31 -7.50 13.81
N ALA A 176 3.49 -8.44 13.34
CA ALA A 176 3.67 -9.86 13.61
C ALA A 176 4.93 -10.41 12.94
N LEU A 177 5.22 -9.99 11.71
CA LEU A 177 6.46 -10.34 11.00
C LEU A 177 7.68 -9.81 11.74
N SER A 178 7.71 -8.53 12.08
CA SER A 178 8.82 -7.92 12.83
C SER A 178 9.05 -8.59 14.18
N LEU A 179 7.97 -8.94 14.90
CA LEU A 179 8.07 -9.66 16.17
C LEU A 179 8.61 -11.08 16.01
N GLN A 180 8.20 -11.81 14.97
CA GLN A 180 8.68 -13.18 14.75
C GLN A 180 10.15 -13.21 14.32
N LEU A 181 10.59 -12.27 13.46
CA LEU A 181 11.99 -12.14 13.07
C LEU A 181 12.89 -11.65 14.22
N SER A 182 12.42 -10.70 15.03
CA SER A 182 13.22 -10.14 16.12
C SER A 182 13.55 -11.16 17.21
N LYS A 183 12.63 -12.11 17.48
CA LYS A 183 12.88 -13.26 18.37
C LYS A 183 14.02 -14.16 17.91
N GLN A 184 14.35 -14.12 16.61
CA GLN A 184 15.45 -14.85 16.01
C GLN A 184 16.68 -13.96 15.74
N GLY A 185 16.67 -12.70 16.20
CA GLY A 185 17.81 -11.78 16.02
C GLY A 185 17.88 -11.09 14.65
N PHE A 186 16.77 -11.08 13.89
CA PHE A 186 16.71 -10.49 12.55
C PHE A 186 15.66 -9.39 12.42
N THR A 187 15.76 -8.60 11.35
CA THR A 187 14.79 -7.58 10.95
C THR A 187 14.61 -7.56 9.44
N PHE A 188 13.49 -7.01 8.96
CA PHE A 188 13.19 -6.87 7.54
C PHE A 188 13.29 -5.43 7.02
N ARG A 189 13.24 -4.42 7.91
CA ARG A 189 13.36 -2.98 7.59
C ARG A 189 12.40 -2.41 6.52
N HIS A 190 11.42 -3.17 6.02
CA HIS A 190 10.35 -2.66 5.15
C HIS A 190 9.14 -2.21 5.98
N PHE A 191 8.91 -0.90 6.05
CA PHE A 191 7.81 -0.33 6.80
C PHE A 191 6.98 0.56 5.87
N PRO A 192 5.90 0.07 5.22
CA PRO A 192 4.94 0.96 4.56
C PRO A 192 4.18 1.79 5.60
N GLN A 193 3.54 2.90 5.21
CA GLN A 193 2.69 3.68 6.13
C GLN A 193 1.55 2.82 6.72
N SER A 194 1.09 1.86 5.93
CA SER A 194 0.10 0.88 6.34
C SER A 194 0.67 -0.29 7.16
N PHE A 195 1.92 -0.26 7.61
CA PHE A 195 2.66 -1.40 8.18
C PHE A 195 1.84 -2.20 9.20
N GLU A 196 1.16 -1.52 10.11
CA GLU A 196 0.34 -2.16 11.14
C GLU A 196 -0.83 -2.98 10.58
N PHE A 197 -1.45 -2.51 9.50
CA PHE A 197 -2.68 -3.04 8.93
C PHE A 197 -2.54 -3.58 7.51
N SER A 198 -1.32 -3.90 7.08
CA SER A 198 -1.04 -4.47 5.77
C SER A 198 -0.20 -5.73 5.90
N THR A 199 -0.28 -6.59 4.90
CA THR A 199 0.31 -7.93 4.94
C THR A 199 1.35 -8.12 3.84
N LEU A 200 2.26 -9.06 4.05
CA LEU A 200 3.36 -9.36 3.12
C LEU A 200 2.88 -9.68 1.69
N GLY A 201 1.85 -10.50 1.55
CA GLY A 201 1.26 -10.81 0.24
C GLY A 201 0.67 -9.59 -0.45
N GLY A 202 0.00 -8.73 0.34
CA GLY A 202 -0.49 -7.44 -0.13
C GLY A 202 0.64 -6.57 -0.65
N TRP A 203 1.73 -6.45 0.10
CA TRP A 203 2.92 -5.70 -0.32
C TRP A 203 3.43 -6.17 -1.67
N VAL A 204 3.63 -7.48 -1.85
CA VAL A 204 4.13 -8.08 -3.10
C VAL A 204 3.23 -7.73 -4.28
N VAL A 205 1.92 -7.97 -4.16
CA VAL A 205 0.99 -7.76 -5.29
C VAL A 205 0.67 -6.28 -5.55
N THR A 206 0.95 -5.37 -4.62
CA THR A 206 0.80 -3.92 -4.83
C THR A 206 2.13 -3.20 -5.07
N LYS A 207 3.25 -3.92 -5.03
CA LYS A 207 4.61 -3.39 -5.15
C LYS A 207 4.86 -2.26 -4.14
N SER A 208 4.55 -2.50 -2.86
CA SER A 208 4.60 -1.46 -1.82
C SER A 208 5.99 -0.88 -1.59
N GLY A 209 6.05 0.40 -1.21
CA GLY A 209 7.26 1.13 -0.81
C GLY A 209 7.45 1.15 0.71
N GLY A 210 8.70 1.10 1.17
CA GLY A 210 9.07 1.06 2.58
C GLY A 210 9.84 2.29 3.05
N HIS A 211 9.58 2.76 4.28
CA HIS A 211 10.11 4.01 4.82
C HIS A 211 11.63 4.12 4.88
N PHE A 212 12.32 3.01 5.13
CA PHE A 212 13.77 2.96 5.34
C PHE A 212 14.53 2.46 4.12
N ALA A 213 13.96 2.68 2.94
CA ALA A 213 14.39 2.03 1.73
C ALA A 213 14.64 3.07 0.62
N THR A 214 15.72 3.84 0.77
CA THR A 214 16.17 4.73 -0.32
C THR A 214 16.86 3.95 -1.44
N ASN A 215 17.55 2.84 -1.10
CA ASN A 215 18.15 1.92 -2.07
C ASN A 215 17.14 0.86 -2.55
N GLN A 216 16.70 -0.01 -1.64
CA GLN A 216 15.78 -1.11 -1.97
C GLN A 216 14.32 -0.71 -1.74
N THR A 217 13.85 0.38 -2.36
CA THR A 217 12.56 1.02 -2.01
C THR A 217 11.34 0.12 -2.00
N HIS A 218 11.17 -0.63 -3.10
CA HIS A 218 9.99 -1.45 -3.30
C HIS A 218 10.23 -2.88 -2.82
N ILE A 219 9.17 -3.51 -2.34
CA ILE A 219 9.19 -4.87 -1.80
C ILE A 219 9.84 -5.89 -2.75
N ASP A 220 9.69 -5.72 -4.08
CA ASP A 220 10.26 -6.63 -5.08
C ASP A 220 11.78 -6.69 -5.02
N ARG A 221 12.44 -5.66 -4.49
CA ARG A 221 13.89 -5.66 -4.28
C ARG A 221 14.34 -6.58 -3.15
N PHE A 222 13.45 -6.96 -2.25
CA PHE A 222 13.75 -7.87 -1.16
C PHE A 222 13.34 -9.32 -1.44
N VAL A 223 12.42 -9.54 -2.39
CA VAL A 223 11.93 -10.88 -2.71
C VAL A 223 13.02 -11.68 -3.43
N VAL A 224 13.23 -12.90 -2.93
CA VAL A 224 14.13 -13.91 -3.52
C VAL A 224 13.33 -14.93 -4.32
N GLY A 225 12.11 -15.24 -3.88
CA GLY A 225 11.16 -16.08 -4.60
C GLY A 225 9.84 -16.19 -3.84
N MET A 226 8.86 -16.85 -4.42
CA MET A 226 7.50 -16.90 -3.89
C MET A 226 6.72 -18.12 -4.37
N LYS A 227 5.61 -18.42 -3.69
CA LYS A 227 4.59 -19.38 -4.13
C LYS A 227 3.25 -18.70 -4.35
N ILE A 228 2.68 -18.93 -5.53
CA ILE A 228 1.42 -18.35 -5.98
C ILE A 228 0.46 -19.46 -6.35
N VAL A 229 -0.77 -19.40 -5.84
CA VAL A 229 -1.84 -20.31 -6.25
C VAL A 229 -2.71 -19.62 -7.30
N THR A 230 -2.88 -20.27 -8.45
CA THR A 230 -3.71 -19.80 -9.57
C THR A 230 -4.81 -20.84 -9.85
N PRO A 231 -5.87 -20.51 -10.61
CA PRO A 231 -6.86 -21.49 -11.04
C PRO A 231 -6.27 -22.69 -11.81
N ARG A 232 -5.07 -22.54 -12.39
CA ARG A 232 -4.37 -23.60 -13.14
C ARG A 232 -3.41 -24.44 -12.31
N GLY A 233 -3.16 -24.05 -11.06
CA GLY A 233 -2.20 -24.73 -10.19
C GLY A 233 -1.28 -23.76 -9.47
N ILE A 234 -0.30 -24.36 -8.78
CA ILE A 234 0.65 -23.66 -7.92
C ILE A 234 1.91 -23.35 -8.72
N VAL A 235 2.28 -22.07 -8.77
CA VAL A 235 3.54 -21.58 -9.31
C VAL A 235 4.52 -21.39 -8.15
N SER A 236 5.70 -21.99 -8.25
CA SER A 236 6.81 -21.76 -7.32
C SER A 236 7.98 -21.19 -8.09
N THR A 237 8.53 -20.06 -7.63
CA THR A 237 9.70 -19.45 -8.26
C THR A 237 10.97 -19.87 -7.54
N ASN A 238 12.10 -19.82 -8.27
CA ASN A 238 13.37 -20.31 -7.76
C ASN A 238 13.97 -19.35 -6.73
N LEU A 239 14.78 -19.89 -5.81
CA LEU A 239 15.44 -19.12 -4.76
C LEU A 239 16.88 -18.71 -5.11
N TYR A 240 17.20 -18.62 -6.40
CA TYR A 240 18.54 -18.24 -6.84
C TYR A 240 18.82 -16.77 -6.54
N PRO A 241 20.05 -16.40 -6.12
CA PRO A 241 20.37 -15.00 -5.84
C PRO A 241 20.27 -14.11 -7.08
N SER A 242 20.57 -14.67 -8.26
CA SER A 242 20.38 -14.07 -9.58
C SER A 242 20.40 -15.18 -10.64
N THR A 243 19.77 -14.95 -11.79
CA THR A 243 19.78 -15.87 -12.93
C THR A 243 19.63 -15.11 -14.25
N GLY A 244 20.41 -15.50 -15.26
CA GLY A 244 20.27 -15.03 -16.65
C GLY A 244 19.39 -15.93 -17.52
N ALA A 245 18.75 -16.96 -16.93
CA ALA A 245 17.96 -17.96 -17.63
C ALA A 245 16.55 -17.43 -17.99
N GLY A 246 16.49 -16.52 -18.97
CA GLY A 246 15.24 -15.98 -19.50
C GLY A 246 14.56 -14.95 -18.57
N PRO A 247 13.31 -14.56 -18.88
CA PRO A 247 12.56 -13.59 -18.09
C PRO A 247 12.33 -14.06 -16.65
N ASN A 248 12.48 -13.15 -15.68
CA ASN A 248 12.18 -13.46 -14.28
C ASN A 248 10.66 -13.68 -14.09
N PRO A 249 10.21 -14.88 -13.67
CA PRO A 249 8.80 -15.14 -13.45
C PRO A 249 8.20 -14.31 -12.30
N ASP A 250 8.98 -13.84 -11.33
CA ASP A 250 8.47 -13.03 -10.22
C ASP A 250 7.88 -11.69 -10.72
N SER A 251 8.47 -11.14 -11.79
CA SER A 251 8.14 -9.82 -12.32
C SER A 251 6.70 -9.68 -12.79
N VAL A 252 6.04 -10.78 -13.20
CA VAL A 252 4.62 -10.72 -13.60
C VAL A 252 3.69 -10.67 -12.40
N PHE A 253 4.12 -11.12 -11.22
CA PHE A 253 3.28 -11.14 -10.01
C PHE A 253 3.41 -9.86 -9.18
N PHE A 254 4.56 -9.17 -9.25
CA PHE A 254 4.71 -7.85 -8.63
C PHE A 254 3.76 -6.84 -9.25
N GLY A 255 2.97 -6.17 -8.42
CA GLY A 255 1.98 -5.21 -8.92
C GLY A 255 0.77 -5.84 -9.63
N SER A 256 0.59 -7.17 -9.55
CA SER A 256 -0.55 -7.87 -10.17
C SER A 256 -1.88 -7.68 -9.44
N GLU A 257 -1.86 -7.13 -8.22
CA GLU A 257 -3.05 -6.79 -7.42
C GLU A 257 -4.07 -7.94 -7.27
N GLY A 258 -3.58 -9.18 -7.27
CA GLY A 258 -4.41 -10.38 -7.09
C GLY A 258 -5.15 -10.86 -8.34
N ILE A 259 -4.93 -10.25 -9.52
CA ILE A 259 -5.60 -10.69 -10.76
C ILE A 259 -4.98 -11.97 -11.34
N LEU A 260 -3.70 -12.24 -11.06
CA LEU A 260 -2.99 -13.40 -11.64
C LEU A 260 -2.89 -14.60 -10.69
N GLY A 261 -3.25 -14.44 -9.42
CA GLY A 261 -3.16 -15.50 -8.42
C GLY A 261 -3.08 -14.97 -7.00
N ILE A 262 -2.94 -15.90 -6.06
CA ILE A 262 -2.89 -15.65 -4.63
C ILE A 262 -1.49 -16.00 -4.13
N VAL A 263 -0.73 -14.99 -3.72
CA VAL A 263 0.59 -15.19 -3.09
C VAL A 263 0.38 -15.79 -1.69
N THR A 264 1.04 -16.90 -1.39
CA THR A 264 0.85 -17.66 -0.14
C THR A 264 2.12 -17.75 0.71
N GLU A 265 3.29 -17.80 0.07
CA GLU A 265 4.59 -17.79 0.72
C GLU A 265 5.55 -16.90 -0.08
N VAL A 266 6.44 -16.20 0.62
CA VAL A 266 7.46 -15.33 0.05
C VAL A 266 8.76 -15.57 0.81
N THR A 267 9.85 -15.79 0.09
CA THR A 267 11.20 -15.79 0.65
C THR A 267 11.78 -14.39 0.46
N LEU A 268 12.13 -13.74 1.56
CA LEU A 268 12.66 -12.38 1.61
C LEU A 268 14.13 -12.38 2.06
N ARG A 269 14.90 -11.42 1.58
CA ARG A 269 16.17 -11.01 2.21
C ARG A 269 15.86 -10.36 3.56
N ILE A 270 16.63 -10.71 4.59
CA ILE A 270 16.54 -10.17 5.95
C ILE A 270 17.90 -9.61 6.37
N HIS A 271 17.93 -8.86 7.47
CA HIS A 271 19.12 -8.16 7.96
C HIS A 271 19.28 -8.34 9.46
N HIS A 272 20.48 -8.11 9.97
CA HIS A 272 20.63 -7.89 11.40
C HIS A 272 20.07 -6.51 11.77
N PRO A 273 19.56 -6.34 13.01
CA PRO A 273 19.16 -5.04 13.49
C PRO A 273 20.32 -4.03 13.40
N PRO A 274 20.10 -2.82 12.86
CA PRO A 274 21.14 -1.81 12.75
C PRO A 274 21.64 -1.41 14.15
N LYS A 275 22.96 -1.42 14.34
CA LYS A 275 23.64 -1.09 15.62
C LYS A 275 24.10 0.36 15.67
N TYR A 276 24.47 0.93 14.53
CA TYR A 276 24.98 2.29 14.40
C TYR A 276 24.03 3.11 13.56
N LYS A 277 23.71 4.33 14.01
CA LYS A 277 22.78 5.24 13.34
C LYS A 277 23.27 6.67 13.51
N ASN A 278 23.22 7.45 12.44
CA ASN A 278 23.47 8.89 12.50
C ASN A 278 22.48 9.60 11.59
N SER A 279 21.90 10.71 12.04
CA SER A 279 20.86 11.42 11.31
C SER A 279 20.88 12.91 11.62
N ILE A 280 20.51 13.71 10.62
CA ILE A 280 20.50 15.16 10.67
C ILE A 280 19.24 15.69 10.02
N VAL A 281 18.76 16.81 10.57
CA VAL A 281 17.73 17.63 9.96
C VAL A 281 18.43 18.83 9.34
N VAL A 282 18.18 19.07 8.06
CA VAL A 282 18.80 20.17 7.31
C VAL A 282 17.73 21.07 6.73
N ASN A 283 17.83 22.36 6.99
CA ASN A 283 16.93 23.35 6.41
C ASN A 283 17.54 23.97 5.16
N PHE A 284 16.70 24.28 4.19
CA PHE A 284 17.08 25.01 2.98
C PHE A 284 16.30 26.33 2.89
N ASN A 285 16.83 27.31 2.17
CA ASN A 285 16.13 28.58 1.98
C ASN A 285 15.03 28.46 0.91
N SER A 286 15.17 27.49 0.00
CA SER A 286 14.18 27.18 -1.04
C SER A 286 13.96 25.67 -1.18
N PHE A 287 12.84 25.28 -1.79
CA PHE A 287 12.53 23.87 -2.03
C PHE A 287 13.46 23.28 -3.11
N GLU A 288 13.82 24.10 -4.09
CA GLU A 288 14.71 23.79 -5.19
C GLU A 288 16.12 23.41 -4.71
N GLU A 289 16.69 24.18 -3.77
CA GLU A 289 17.97 23.85 -3.12
C GLU A 289 17.92 22.46 -2.47
N GLY A 290 16.82 22.16 -1.76
CA GLY A 290 16.61 20.86 -1.14
C GLY A 290 16.49 19.73 -2.17
N ILE A 291 15.79 19.96 -3.30
CA ILE A 291 15.67 18.99 -4.39
C ILE A 291 17.06 18.68 -4.99
N ASP A 292 17.88 19.70 -5.24
CA ASP A 292 19.20 19.51 -5.84
C ASP A 292 20.14 18.73 -4.90
N ALA A 293 20.10 19.03 -3.59
CA ALA A 293 20.83 18.25 -2.58
C ALA A 293 20.39 16.78 -2.58
N VAL A 294 19.08 16.54 -2.55
CA VAL A 294 18.50 15.20 -2.57
C VAL A 294 18.86 14.44 -3.85
N ARG A 295 18.84 15.11 -5.01
CA ARG A 295 19.24 14.54 -6.30
C ARG A 295 20.70 14.09 -6.27
N GLU A 296 21.61 14.94 -5.80
CA GLU A 296 23.03 14.60 -5.72
C GLU A 296 23.30 13.46 -4.73
N ILE A 297 22.65 13.47 -3.56
CA ILE A 297 22.72 12.36 -2.59
C ILE A 297 22.27 11.03 -3.24
N ALA A 298 21.17 11.03 -3.99
CA ALA A 298 20.72 9.81 -4.67
C ALA A 298 21.67 9.35 -5.79
N GLN A 299 22.31 10.29 -6.50
CA GLN A 299 23.25 9.98 -7.59
C GLN A 299 24.64 9.53 -7.11
N THR A 300 25.01 9.83 -5.86
CA THR A 300 26.28 9.38 -5.26
C THR A 300 26.27 7.93 -4.78
N ASN A 301 25.11 7.26 -4.75
CA ASN A 301 24.96 5.92 -4.18
C ASN A 301 25.34 5.82 -2.69
N LEU A 302 25.18 6.89 -1.91
CA LEU A 302 25.40 6.88 -0.46
C LEU A 302 24.36 6.03 0.30
N PHE A 303 23.22 5.73 -0.33
CA PHE A 303 22.15 4.87 0.20
C PHE A 303 21.73 5.16 1.64
N PRO A 304 21.35 6.41 1.97
CA PRO A 304 20.90 6.77 3.32
C PRO A 304 19.70 5.92 3.75
N SER A 305 19.60 5.50 5.01
CA SER A 305 18.39 4.84 5.49
C SER A 305 17.15 5.74 5.40
N GLN A 306 17.32 7.07 5.42
CA GLN A 306 16.26 8.06 5.25
C GLN A 306 16.78 9.26 4.46
N CYS A 307 16.01 9.71 3.48
CA CYS A 307 16.28 10.95 2.71
C CYS A 307 14.93 11.52 2.28
N ARG A 308 14.37 12.43 3.07
CA ARG A 308 13.02 12.97 2.86
C ARG A 308 12.99 14.47 2.97
N LEU A 309 12.60 15.11 1.88
CA LEU A 309 12.42 16.55 1.81
C LEU A 309 10.93 16.87 1.99
N VAL A 310 10.63 17.81 2.88
CA VAL A 310 9.27 18.30 3.12
C VAL A 310 9.21 19.79 2.87
N ASP A 311 8.06 20.26 2.37
CA ASP A 311 7.83 21.67 2.11
C ASP A 311 7.45 22.43 3.41
N PRO A 312 7.38 23.78 3.37
CA PRO A 312 6.99 24.58 4.53
C PRO A 312 5.58 24.30 5.09
N LEU A 313 4.59 24.05 4.24
CA LEU A 313 3.20 23.80 4.67
C LEU A 313 3.10 22.45 5.37
N GLU A 314 3.76 21.44 4.82
CA GLU A 314 3.84 20.11 5.40
C GLU A 314 4.61 20.13 6.72
N SER A 315 5.72 20.87 6.79
CA SER A 315 6.48 21.05 8.03
C SER A 315 5.60 21.65 9.15
N MET A 316 4.77 22.65 8.84
CA MET A 316 3.77 23.16 9.80
C MET A 316 2.73 22.11 10.19
N SER A 317 2.25 21.31 9.24
CA SER A 317 1.29 20.23 9.53
C SER A 317 1.85 19.20 10.53
N MET A 318 3.19 19.05 10.58
CA MET A 318 3.94 18.21 11.50
C MET A 318 4.27 18.89 12.84
N GLY A 319 3.94 20.17 13.00
CA GLY A 319 4.28 20.98 14.18
C GLY A 319 5.70 21.57 14.14
N LEU A 320 6.35 21.61 12.99
CA LEU A 320 7.65 22.23 12.78
C LEU A 320 7.49 23.67 12.25
N LYS A 321 8.61 24.41 12.20
CA LYS A 321 8.64 25.72 11.54
C LYS A 321 8.33 25.58 10.04
N PRO A 322 7.73 26.60 9.40
CA PRO A 322 7.45 26.60 7.96
C PRO A 322 8.74 26.76 7.14
N GLU A 323 9.57 25.72 7.11
CA GLU A 323 10.86 25.70 6.43
C GLU A 323 10.93 24.50 5.49
N THR A 324 11.67 24.63 4.39
CA THR A 324 12.02 23.46 3.57
C THR A 324 13.00 22.62 4.38
N THR A 325 12.62 21.38 4.69
CA THR A 325 13.34 20.55 5.65
C THR A 325 13.67 19.19 5.06
N LEU A 326 14.94 18.80 5.09
CA LEU A 326 15.42 17.46 4.74
C LEU A 326 15.75 16.67 6.00
N LEU A 327 15.17 15.49 6.13
CA LEU A 327 15.66 14.47 7.03
C LEU A 327 16.61 13.55 6.27
N LEU A 328 17.86 13.50 6.74
CA LEU A 328 18.89 12.61 6.22
C LEU A 328 19.38 11.69 7.33
N GLY A 329 19.39 10.38 7.09
CA GLY A 329 19.83 9.40 8.08
C GLY A 329 20.56 8.22 7.44
N PHE A 330 21.56 7.70 8.15
CA PHE A 330 22.36 6.54 7.78
C PHE A 330 22.34 5.51 8.90
N GLU A 331 22.47 4.25 8.54
CA GLU A 331 22.57 3.17 9.52
C GLU A 331 23.40 2.01 9.00
N SER A 332 23.92 1.22 9.93
CA SER A 332 24.63 -0.02 9.62
C SER A 332 24.43 -1.04 10.74
N ASP A 333 24.42 -2.32 10.37
CA ASP A 333 24.52 -3.47 11.29
C ASP A 333 25.98 -3.93 11.50
N SER A 334 26.92 -3.42 10.70
CA SER A 334 28.24 -4.02 10.48
C SER A 334 29.44 -3.07 10.56
N ILE A 335 30.58 -3.70 10.86
CA ILE A 335 31.91 -3.22 11.33
C ILE A 335 31.90 -2.67 12.76
N LYS A 336 32.83 -3.13 13.62
CA LYS A 336 32.98 -2.61 14.99
C LYS A 336 33.32 -1.11 14.91
N GLY A 337 32.42 -0.27 15.41
CA GLY A 337 32.57 1.17 15.41
C GLY A 337 31.57 1.86 14.49
N ASP A 338 31.40 3.16 14.69
CA ASP A 338 30.50 4.01 13.94
C ASP A 338 31.17 4.68 12.73
N SER A 339 32.43 4.34 12.42
CA SER A 339 33.25 5.03 11.42
C SER A 339 32.59 5.10 10.03
N VAL A 340 32.07 3.97 9.52
CA VAL A 340 31.41 3.93 8.20
C VAL A 340 30.15 4.80 8.18
N VAL A 341 29.32 4.69 9.23
CA VAL A 341 28.08 5.49 9.31
C VAL A 341 28.43 6.97 9.42
N ASN A 342 29.49 7.32 10.15
CA ASN A 342 29.96 8.70 10.28
C ASN A 342 30.56 9.24 8.98
N GLU A 343 31.32 8.44 8.23
CA GLU A 343 31.84 8.84 6.91
C GLU A 343 30.71 9.10 5.91
N LEU A 344 29.73 8.20 5.84
CA LEU A 344 28.54 8.39 5.00
C LEU A 344 27.74 9.62 5.42
N PHE A 345 27.58 9.82 6.72
CA PHE A 345 26.92 10.97 7.30
C PHE A 345 27.62 12.27 6.92
N ILE A 346 28.95 12.35 7.08
CA ILE A 346 29.76 13.53 6.71
C ILE A 346 29.64 13.81 5.21
N ALA A 347 29.72 12.78 4.36
CA ALA A 347 29.56 12.94 2.91
C ALA A 347 28.18 13.48 2.55
N GLY A 348 27.10 12.91 3.12
CA GLY A 348 25.74 13.38 2.92
C GLY A 348 25.51 14.81 3.40
N SER A 349 26.02 15.15 4.59
CA SER A 349 25.97 16.52 5.13
C SER A 349 26.74 17.51 4.26
N SER A 350 27.91 17.13 3.75
CA SER A 350 28.69 17.99 2.85
C SER A 350 27.96 18.30 1.53
N ILE A 351 27.17 17.35 1.02
CA ILE A 351 26.32 17.59 -0.16
C ILE A 351 25.22 18.58 0.21
N CYS A 352 24.58 18.45 1.36
CA CYS A 352 23.59 19.43 1.80
C CYS A 352 24.19 20.84 1.93
N ASP A 353 25.37 20.96 2.54
CA ASP A 353 26.07 22.24 2.73
C ASP A 353 26.39 22.91 1.38
N LYS A 354 26.78 22.11 0.36
CA LYS A 354 27.02 22.58 -1.02
C LYS A 354 25.82 23.32 -1.61
N PHE A 355 24.60 22.91 -1.27
CA PHE A 355 23.35 23.52 -1.73
C PHE A 355 22.73 24.49 -0.71
N GLY A 356 23.54 25.03 0.21
CA GLY A 356 23.08 26.02 1.18
C GLY A 356 22.29 25.44 2.36
N GLY A 357 22.32 24.12 2.52
CA GLY A 357 21.72 23.42 3.64
C GLY A 357 22.29 23.90 4.97
N LYS A 358 21.41 24.17 5.92
CA LYS A 358 21.76 24.59 7.28
C LYS A 358 21.42 23.46 8.23
N PRO A 359 22.42 22.71 8.72
CA PRO A 359 22.17 21.63 9.65
C PRO A 359 21.58 22.18 10.94
N GLN A 360 20.44 21.64 11.34
CA GLN A 360 20.00 21.77 12.73
C GLN A 360 20.84 20.79 13.53
N LEU A 361 21.86 21.33 14.21
CA LEU A 361 22.61 20.58 15.20
C LEU A 361 21.64 20.20 16.32
N ASN A 362 21.06 19.02 16.20
CA ASN A 362 20.51 18.35 17.36
C ASN A 362 21.66 18.21 18.35
N LYS A 363 21.54 18.87 19.52
CA LYS A 363 22.18 18.35 20.73
C LYS A 363 21.94 16.85 20.68
N ARG A 364 23.00 16.04 20.86
CA ARG A 364 22.94 14.57 20.96
C ARG A 364 21.58 14.17 21.51
N MET A 365 20.89 13.23 20.85
CA MET A 365 19.59 12.66 21.24
C MET A 365 19.68 11.94 22.61
N GLU A 366 20.04 12.68 23.65
CA GLU A 366 19.94 12.39 25.06
C GLU A 366 18.90 13.40 25.58
N GLU A 367 17.75 12.87 26.02
CA GLU A 367 16.84 13.51 26.97
C GLU A 367 15.92 14.65 26.46
N SER A 368 14.95 14.30 25.61
CA SER A 368 13.54 14.53 25.96
C SER A 368 12.67 13.43 25.33
N ALA A 369 12.00 12.64 26.17
CA ALA A 369 11.19 11.50 25.72
C ALA A 369 9.98 11.94 24.87
N THR A 370 9.52 13.18 25.04
CA THR A 370 8.28 13.69 24.42
C THR A 370 8.45 14.08 22.96
N ASP A 371 9.50 14.82 22.57
CA ASP A 371 9.62 15.33 21.20
C ASP A 371 10.08 14.25 20.22
N SER A 372 10.94 13.34 20.67
CA SER A 372 11.37 12.15 19.92
C SER A 372 10.24 11.15 19.69
N GLU A 373 9.33 11.00 20.66
CA GLU A 373 8.13 10.17 20.52
C GLU A 373 7.06 10.83 19.64
N ILE A 374 6.85 12.15 19.77
CA ILE A 374 5.98 12.93 18.87
C ILE A 374 6.50 12.86 17.43
N TRP A 375 7.82 12.99 17.23
CA TRP A 375 8.46 12.91 15.92
C TRP A 375 8.34 11.52 15.30
N LYS A 376 8.63 10.44 16.04
CA LYS A 376 8.42 9.05 15.55
C LYS A 376 6.94 8.76 15.26
N LYS A 377 6.03 9.31 16.07
CA LYS A 377 4.57 9.14 15.92
C LYS A 377 4.04 9.89 14.70
N ASN A 378 4.51 11.12 14.45
CA ASN A 378 4.05 11.97 13.34
C ASN A 378 4.73 11.61 12.00
N PHE A 379 5.99 11.15 12.02
CA PHE A 379 6.74 10.79 10.82
C PHE A 379 6.28 9.48 10.17
N ILE A 380 5.68 8.56 10.95
CA ILE A 380 5.02 7.37 10.41
C ILE A 380 3.64 7.72 9.80
N ALA A 381 3.07 8.89 10.14
CA ALA A 381 1.66 9.19 9.91
C ALA A 381 1.34 10.16 8.76
N LEU A 382 2.32 10.81 8.11
CA LEU A 382 2.07 11.91 7.15
C LEU A 382 2.74 11.71 5.76
N PRO A 383 2.38 12.48 4.72
CA PRO A 383 2.62 12.11 3.32
C PRO A 383 3.67 12.98 2.58
N TYR A 384 4.95 12.57 2.67
CA TYR A 384 6.20 13.28 2.28
C TYR A 384 6.78 12.87 0.90
N LEU A 385 7.80 13.56 0.34
CA LEU A 385 8.71 12.99 -0.68
C LEU A 385 9.43 11.76 -0.06
N PRO A 386 8.95 10.52 -0.26
CA PRO A 386 9.37 9.41 0.59
C PRO A 386 10.66 8.76 0.09
N HIS A 387 10.86 8.82 -1.22
CA HIS A 387 11.83 8.01 -1.95
C HIS A 387 12.45 8.83 -3.07
N VAL A 388 13.73 8.57 -3.33
CA VAL A 388 14.51 9.30 -4.32
C VAL A 388 15.35 8.29 -5.06
N TYR A 389 15.33 8.38 -6.38
CA TYR A 389 16.14 7.57 -7.29
C TYR A 389 17.14 8.45 -8.02
N SER A 390 18.16 7.82 -8.59
CA SER A 390 19.17 8.51 -9.40
C SER A 390 18.58 9.28 -10.59
N ASN A 391 17.42 8.84 -11.10
CA ASN A 391 16.71 9.42 -12.23
C ASN A 391 15.41 10.17 -11.85
N GLY A 392 15.15 10.42 -10.56
CA GLY A 392 14.03 11.26 -10.14
C GLY A 392 13.45 10.91 -8.77
N PRO A 393 12.69 11.83 -8.14
CA PRO A 393 12.04 11.58 -6.86
C PRO A 393 10.68 10.89 -7.02
N ALA A 394 10.25 10.21 -5.97
CA ALA A 394 8.86 9.84 -5.76
C ALA A 394 8.15 10.98 -5.04
N SER A 395 7.30 11.73 -5.73
CA SER A 395 6.54 12.83 -5.12
C SER A 395 5.27 12.35 -4.46
N TYR A 396 4.95 12.92 -3.30
CA TYR A 396 3.71 12.69 -2.59
C TYR A 396 3.01 14.03 -2.39
N TYR A 397 1.69 14.05 -2.59
CA TYR A 397 0.88 15.25 -2.46
C TYR A 397 -0.29 14.98 -1.51
N THR A 398 -0.56 15.95 -0.65
CA THR A 398 -1.78 15.99 0.15
C THR A 398 -2.68 17.09 -0.38
N VAL A 399 -3.86 16.73 -0.85
CA VAL A 399 -4.85 17.69 -1.33
C VAL A 399 -6.07 17.64 -0.42
N THR A 400 -6.37 18.78 0.21
CA THR A 400 -7.52 18.93 1.10
C THR A 400 -8.40 20.05 0.60
N THR A 401 -9.70 19.77 0.47
CA THR A 401 -10.72 20.76 0.10
C THR A 401 -12.04 20.41 0.77
N LEU A 402 -13.00 21.33 0.70
CA LEU A 402 -14.34 21.15 1.26
C LEU A 402 -15.32 20.84 0.16
N ALA A 403 -16.10 19.78 0.36
CA ALA A 403 -17.19 19.46 -0.55
C ALA A 403 -18.34 20.46 -0.43
N SER A 404 -19.06 20.69 -1.53
CA SER A 404 -20.21 21.60 -1.53
C SER A 404 -21.41 21.06 -0.76
N SER A 405 -21.62 19.74 -0.78
CA SER A 405 -22.64 19.01 -0.01
C SER A 405 -22.21 17.56 0.20
N LYS A 406 -22.93 16.83 1.06
CA LYS A 406 -22.69 15.40 1.31
C LYS A 406 -22.83 14.57 0.03
N ASP A 407 -23.89 14.81 -0.74
CA ASP A 407 -24.24 13.99 -1.91
C ASP A 407 -23.31 14.23 -3.11
N LYS A 408 -22.64 15.38 -3.17
CA LYS A 408 -21.69 15.73 -4.24
C LYS A 408 -20.24 15.34 -3.93
N MET A 409 -19.95 14.87 -2.72
CA MET A 409 -18.57 14.65 -2.27
C MET A 409 -17.79 13.66 -3.13
N LEU A 410 -18.41 12.56 -3.56
CA LEU A 410 -17.75 11.58 -4.44
C LEU A 410 -17.57 12.12 -5.86
N GLU A 411 -18.56 12.83 -6.41
CA GLU A 411 -18.47 13.46 -7.73
C GLU A 411 -17.34 14.52 -7.77
N GLU A 412 -17.28 15.38 -6.75
CA GLU A 412 -16.24 16.40 -6.63
C GLU A 412 -14.85 15.79 -6.42
N TRP A 413 -14.76 14.68 -5.67
CA TRP A 413 -13.53 13.91 -5.53
C TRP A 413 -13.07 13.29 -6.86
N ASP A 414 -13.99 12.68 -7.60
CA ASP A 414 -13.69 12.05 -8.90
C ASP A 414 -13.22 13.12 -9.91
N ASN A 415 -13.85 14.30 -9.91
CA ASN A 415 -13.42 15.46 -10.71
C ASN A 415 -12.01 15.96 -10.31
N LEU A 416 -11.73 16.09 -9.02
CA LEU A 416 -10.42 16.48 -8.51
C LEU A 416 -9.34 15.47 -8.90
N LYS A 417 -9.61 14.18 -8.68
CA LYS A 417 -8.70 13.09 -9.03
C LYS A 417 -8.41 13.03 -10.53
N SER A 418 -9.41 13.28 -11.36
CA SER A 418 -9.25 13.33 -12.81
C SER A 418 -8.32 14.46 -13.24
N LYS A 419 -8.53 15.67 -12.70
CA LYS A 419 -7.64 16.83 -12.97
C LYS A 419 -6.21 16.60 -12.50
N VAL A 420 -6.03 16.05 -11.29
CA VAL A 420 -4.69 15.71 -10.79
C VAL A 420 -4.01 14.68 -11.69
N SER A 421 -4.75 13.67 -12.13
CA SER A 421 -4.20 12.61 -13.00
C SER A 421 -3.80 13.15 -14.38
N GLU A 422 -4.56 14.10 -14.93
CA GLU A 422 -4.22 14.78 -16.18
C GLU A 422 -2.94 15.61 -16.04
N VAL A 423 -2.79 16.35 -14.94
CA VAL A 423 -1.54 17.08 -14.66
C VAL A 423 -0.35 16.13 -14.58
N LEU A 424 -0.50 14.98 -13.91
CA LEU A 424 0.59 13.98 -13.85
C LEU A 424 0.96 13.46 -15.25
N LEU A 425 -0.03 13.05 -16.05
CA LEU A 425 0.21 12.56 -17.42
C LEU A 425 0.88 13.61 -18.31
N ASN A 426 0.45 14.87 -18.23
CA ASN A 426 1.00 15.97 -19.03
C ASN A 426 2.43 16.37 -18.62
N ASN A 427 2.91 15.88 -17.47
CA ASN A 427 4.26 16.14 -16.96
C ASN A 427 5.11 14.86 -16.91
N ASP A 428 4.76 13.83 -17.70
CA ASP A 428 5.47 12.54 -17.76
C ASP A 428 5.63 11.84 -16.40
N ALA A 429 4.71 12.11 -15.47
CA ALA A 429 4.67 11.49 -14.16
C ALA A 429 3.76 10.25 -14.15
N THR A 430 4.20 9.19 -13.47
CA THR A 430 3.38 7.99 -13.29
C THR A 430 2.19 8.25 -12.37
N ILE A 431 1.06 7.56 -12.59
CA ILE A 431 -0.14 7.71 -11.75
C ILE A 431 0.07 7.22 -10.31
N THR A 432 1.04 6.32 -10.10
CA THR A 432 1.29 5.74 -8.78
C THR A 432 2.73 5.29 -8.66
N HIS A 433 3.33 5.60 -7.51
CA HIS A 433 4.63 5.03 -7.13
C HIS A 433 4.45 3.71 -6.38
N HIS A 434 3.63 3.70 -5.32
CA HIS A 434 3.50 2.56 -4.41
C HIS A 434 2.07 2.34 -3.85
N HIS A 435 1.08 3.14 -4.29
CA HIS A 435 -0.32 2.99 -3.87
C HIS A 435 -1.09 1.96 -4.70
N SER A 436 -0.44 1.35 -5.70
CA SER A 436 -1.05 0.52 -6.74
C SER A 436 -2.02 1.29 -7.65
N VAL A 437 -2.58 0.60 -8.64
CA VAL A 437 -3.49 1.16 -9.64
C VAL A 437 -4.93 0.83 -9.28
N GLY A 438 -5.19 -0.42 -8.91
CA GLY A 438 -6.51 -0.91 -8.53
C GLY A 438 -7.56 -0.70 -9.62
N LYS A 439 -8.77 -0.33 -9.18
CA LYS A 439 -9.88 0.06 -10.05
C LYS A 439 -9.91 1.57 -10.27
N ASP A 440 -9.47 2.33 -9.26
CA ASP A 440 -9.57 3.79 -9.22
C ASP A 440 -8.64 4.48 -10.23
N HIS A 441 -7.41 3.97 -10.40
CA HIS A 441 -6.42 4.57 -11.31
C HIS A 441 -6.32 3.86 -12.67
N LYS A 442 -7.16 2.83 -12.91
CA LYS A 442 -7.08 1.98 -14.12
C LYS A 442 -7.10 2.80 -15.41
N ALA A 443 -8.03 3.74 -15.53
CA ALA A 443 -8.20 4.53 -16.74
C ALA A 443 -6.92 5.31 -17.13
N VAL A 444 -6.19 5.79 -16.14
CA VAL A 444 -4.92 6.52 -16.33
C VAL A 444 -3.79 5.54 -16.61
N PHE A 445 -3.71 4.42 -15.87
CA PHE A 445 -2.73 3.37 -16.10
C PHE A 445 -2.77 2.81 -17.54
N LEU A 446 -3.97 2.62 -18.10
CA LEU A 446 -4.14 2.18 -19.48
C LEU A 446 -3.67 3.21 -20.53
N LYS A 447 -3.65 4.50 -20.19
CA LYS A 447 -3.06 5.56 -21.02
C LYS A 447 -1.54 5.66 -20.84
N GLU A 448 -1.06 5.43 -19.62
CA GLU A 448 0.37 5.48 -19.25
C GLU A 448 1.18 4.33 -19.87
N LYS A 449 0.60 3.13 -19.98
CA LYS A 449 1.31 1.94 -20.46
C LYS A 449 1.09 1.68 -21.95
N ASP A 450 2.13 1.11 -22.57
CA ASP A 450 2.06 0.64 -23.95
C ASP A 450 0.93 -0.37 -24.16
N LYS A 451 0.21 -0.24 -25.28
CA LYS A 451 -0.93 -1.10 -25.59
C LYS A 451 -0.56 -2.57 -25.73
N VAL A 452 0.58 -2.89 -26.34
CA VAL A 452 1.06 -4.27 -26.50
C VAL A 452 1.34 -4.90 -25.14
N TRP A 453 1.83 -4.11 -24.19
CA TRP A 453 2.00 -4.56 -22.82
C TRP A 453 0.65 -4.84 -22.13
N ILE A 454 -0.34 -3.95 -22.27
CA ILE A 454 -1.69 -4.18 -21.74
C ILE A 454 -2.32 -5.46 -22.34
N ASP A 455 -2.17 -5.66 -23.65
CA ASP A 455 -2.68 -6.86 -24.32
C ASP A 455 -1.93 -8.12 -23.83
N THR A 456 -0.63 -8.01 -23.55
CA THR A 456 0.17 -9.09 -22.93
C THR A 456 -0.33 -9.43 -21.53
N LEU A 457 -0.53 -8.43 -20.66
CA LEU A 457 -1.09 -8.63 -19.32
C LEU A 457 -2.49 -9.26 -19.37
N THR A 458 -3.31 -8.82 -20.32
CA THR A 458 -4.65 -9.39 -20.56
C THR A 458 -4.57 -10.85 -20.97
N ASN A 459 -3.61 -11.22 -21.81
CA ASN A 459 -3.39 -12.62 -22.20
C ASN A 459 -2.83 -13.47 -21.06
N LEU A 460 -1.96 -12.92 -20.21
CA LEU A 460 -1.52 -13.60 -18.98
C LEU A 460 -2.70 -13.85 -18.04
N LYS A 461 -3.58 -12.85 -17.86
CA LYS A 461 -4.81 -13.02 -17.10
C LYS A 461 -5.69 -14.13 -17.68
N LYS A 462 -5.95 -14.13 -18.98
CA LYS A 462 -6.72 -15.19 -19.66
C LYS A 462 -6.07 -16.56 -19.52
N PHE A 463 -4.74 -16.62 -19.53
CA PHE A 463 -4.01 -17.86 -19.33
C PHE A 463 -4.25 -18.37 -17.91
N TYR A 464 -3.91 -17.63 -16.86
CA TYR A 464 -4.04 -18.10 -15.48
C TYR A 464 -5.49 -18.23 -15.00
N ASP A 465 -6.38 -17.39 -15.51
CA ASP A 465 -7.78 -17.27 -15.10
C ASP A 465 -8.68 -16.96 -16.31
N ASN A 466 -8.95 -17.98 -17.11
CA ASN A 466 -9.76 -17.88 -18.31
C ASN A 466 -11.23 -17.50 -18.07
N LYS A 467 -11.72 -17.62 -16.84
CA LYS A 467 -13.08 -17.23 -16.42
C LYS A 467 -13.15 -15.84 -15.79
N GLY A 468 -12.02 -15.18 -15.60
CA GLY A 468 -11.93 -13.84 -15.04
C GLY A 468 -12.46 -13.76 -13.60
N ILE A 469 -12.36 -14.83 -12.82
CA ILE A 469 -12.89 -14.88 -11.45
C ILE A 469 -12.05 -14.10 -10.42
N LEU A 470 -10.74 -13.99 -10.63
CA LEU A 470 -9.81 -13.38 -9.68
C LEU A 470 -9.79 -11.85 -9.80
N ASN A 471 -10.28 -11.15 -8.78
CA ASN A 471 -10.30 -9.69 -8.65
C ASN A 471 -10.62 -8.93 -9.97
N PRO A 472 -11.76 -9.19 -10.62
CA PRO A 472 -12.10 -8.61 -11.92
C PRO A 472 -12.19 -7.08 -11.87
N GLY A 473 -11.80 -6.45 -12.98
CA GLY A 473 -11.85 -4.99 -13.18
C GLY A 473 -10.66 -4.22 -12.62
N THR A 474 -9.76 -4.87 -11.89
CA THR A 474 -8.49 -4.31 -11.42
C THR A 474 -7.43 -4.37 -12.53
N LEU A 475 -6.68 -3.28 -12.75
CA LEU A 475 -5.65 -3.09 -13.81
C LEU A 475 -6.14 -3.11 -15.26
N ILE A 476 -7.03 -4.04 -15.60
CA ILE A 476 -7.55 -4.30 -16.94
C ILE A 476 -9.06 -4.49 -16.89
N ASP A 477 -9.70 -4.48 -18.04
CA ASP A 477 -11.15 -4.69 -18.13
C ASP A 477 -11.56 -6.11 -17.77
N ASN A 478 -12.80 -6.23 -17.28
CA ASN A 478 -13.34 -7.52 -16.87
C ASN A 478 -13.50 -8.46 -18.07
N LEU A 479 -13.04 -9.69 -17.93
CA LEU A 479 -13.15 -10.71 -18.99
C LEU A 479 -14.55 -11.32 -19.07
N GLN A 480 -15.38 -11.19 -18.03
CA GLN A 480 -16.76 -11.68 -18.08
C GLN A 480 -17.63 -10.72 -18.90
N PRO A 481 -18.40 -11.22 -19.90
CA PRO A 481 -19.29 -10.38 -20.69
C PRO A 481 -20.35 -9.74 -19.79
N SER A 482 -20.38 -8.41 -19.77
CA SER A 482 -21.47 -7.67 -19.13
C SER A 482 -22.71 -7.74 -20.03
N ASN A 483 -23.71 -8.55 -19.67
CA ASN A 483 -25.06 -8.45 -20.24
C ASN A 483 -25.81 -7.17 -19.78
N ILE A 484 -25.09 -6.18 -19.26
CA ILE A 484 -25.59 -4.86 -18.89
C ILE A 484 -24.91 -3.87 -19.83
N SER A 485 -25.55 -3.61 -20.96
CA SER A 485 -25.41 -2.32 -21.63
C SER A 485 -26.09 -1.27 -20.75
N LYS A 486 -25.33 -0.66 -19.82
CA LYS A 486 -25.59 0.67 -19.22
C LYS A 486 -24.59 0.94 -18.08
N ASN A 487 -23.70 1.90 -18.37
CA ASN A 487 -23.12 2.90 -17.47
C ASN A 487 -22.57 2.41 -16.11
N PHE A 488 -21.37 1.84 -16.14
CA PHE A 488 -20.33 2.28 -15.20
C PHE A 488 -19.34 3.07 -16.02
N GLY A 489 -19.16 4.35 -15.68
CA GLY A 489 -18.46 5.34 -16.48
C GLY A 489 -17.00 5.00 -16.76
N THR A 490 -16.76 4.25 -17.82
CA THR A 490 -15.61 4.48 -18.70
C THR A 490 -15.79 5.77 -19.52
N ASP A 491 -17.01 6.31 -19.58
CA ASP A 491 -17.35 7.56 -20.27
C ASP A 491 -17.10 8.85 -19.45
N PHE A 492 -16.63 8.77 -18.20
CA PHE A 492 -16.26 9.96 -17.41
C PHE A 492 -14.80 10.41 -17.60
N PHE A 493 -14.00 9.69 -18.39
CA PHE A 493 -12.57 10.00 -18.66
C PHE A 493 -12.28 10.51 -20.08
N LEU A 494 -13.32 10.84 -20.83
CA LEU A 494 -13.24 11.49 -22.14
C LEU A 494 -14.20 12.69 -22.15
N ALA A 495 -13.81 13.78 -21.48
CA ALA A 495 -14.30 15.07 -21.91
C ALA A 495 -13.78 15.29 -23.34
N LYS A 496 -14.71 15.43 -24.29
CA LYS A 496 -14.45 15.89 -25.64
C LYS A 496 -13.65 17.20 -25.59
N ILE A 497 -12.75 17.32 -26.57
CA ILE A 497 -12.04 18.54 -27.02
C ILE A 497 -12.88 19.81 -26.82
#